data_AF-X1RQX3-F1
#
_entry.id   AF-X1RQX3-F1
#
_cell.length_a   1.000
_cell.length_b   1.000
_cell.length_c   1.000
_cell.angle_alpha   90.00
_cell.angle_beta   90.00
_cell.angle_gamma   90.00
#
_symmetry.space_group_name_H-M   'P 1'
#
loop_
_entity.id
_entity.type
_entity.pdbx_description
1 polymer ?
#
loop_
_entity_poly.entity_id
_entity_poly.type
_entity_poly.pdbx_seq_one_letter_code
_entity_poly.pdbx_strand_id
1 'polypeptide(L)'
;MRYRGKIDRGEFAATSTEIGFDPVWSERIFLASQRKLDGEAYVRIWRRGEIDEQTLNEHLTGLFFTSEDIHALKKATEFFPSPIDLVRFAVREVYNETIRARFNLDEDISPTYLSEAAKAGLPDTQARNYWASHWVLPSVNQGFEMLHRGVIEEDDLDLLLKALDIVPFWRDRLKEISYRPYTRVDVRRMHKLGILTTGQVDTAYRDLGYDAEKAENMTRFTLAYNTDSDTGVTRSNVIKAYKMGLFGTARLRTLLS
;
A
#
# COMPACT_ATOMS: atom_id res chain seq x y z
N MET A 1 -25.76 -11.42 47.33
CA MET A 1 -26.95 -12.27 47.47
C MET A 1 -27.97 -11.99 46.36
N ARG A 2 -28.32 -10.72 46.11
CA ARG A 2 -29.16 -10.31 44.96
C ARG A 2 -28.61 -10.71 43.57
N TYR A 3 -27.33 -10.47 43.29
CA TYR A 3 -26.70 -10.75 41.98
C TYR A 3 -26.73 -12.24 41.56
N ARG A 4 -26.95 -13.17 42.51
CA ARG A 4 -27.05 -14.61 42.23
C ARG A 4 -28.50 -15.12 42.23
N GLY A 5 -29.49 -14.22 42.29
CA GLY A 5 -30.92 -14.56 42.36
C GLY A 5 -31.29 -15.38 43.61
N LYS A 6 -30.49 -15.28 44.69
CA LYS A 6 -30.65 -16.12 45.88
C LYS A 6 -31.59 -15.52 46.93
N ILE A 7 -31.78 -14.21 46.90
CA ILE A 7 -32.66 -13.46 47.82
C ILE A 7 -33.26 -12.31 47.02
N ASP A 8 -34.59 -12.18 47.02
CA ASP A 8 -35.29 -11.07 46.39
C ASP A 8 -35.38 -9.83 47.30
N ARG A 9 -35.99 -8.74 46.82
CA ARG A 9 -36.08 -7.49 47.59
C ARG A 9 -36.90 -7.65 48.88
N GLY A 10 -38.01 -8.37 48.81
CA GLY A 10 -38.91 -8.58 49.95
C GLY A 10 -38.30 -9.51 50.99
N GLU A 11 -37.70 -10.61 50.54
CA GLU A 11 -37.01 -11.57 51.39
C GLU A 11 -35.80 -10.93 52.09
N PHE A 12 -35.05 -10.08 51.37
CA PHE A 12 -33.95 -9.32 51.97
C PHE A 12 -34.46 -8.35 53.03
N ALA A 13 -35.53 -7.60 52.76
CA ALA A 13 -36.13 -6.65 53.71
C ALA A 13 -36.68 -7.35 54.97
N ALA A 14 -37.36 -8.48 54.81
CA ALA A 14 -37.90 -9.28 55.92
C ALA A 14 -36.78 -9.84 56.79
N THR A 15 -35.83 -10.55 56.18
CA THR A 15 -34.69 -11.17 56.91
C THR A 15 -33.81 -10.13 57.59
N SER A 16 -33.55 -9.00 56.94
CA SER A 16 -32.73 -7.93 57.53
C SER A 16 -33.41 -7.25 58.72
N THR A 17 -34.74 -7.10 58.68
CA THR A 17 -35.52 -6.60 59.83
C THR A 17 -35.50 -7.59 61.00
N GLU A 18 -35.63 -8.90 60.71
CA GLU A 18 -35.62 -9.96 61.72
C GLU A 18 -34.29 -10.02 62.49
N ILE A 19 -33.16 -9.80 61.81
CA ILE A 19 -31.82 -9.76 62.43
C ILE A 19 -31.46 -8.37 63.00
N GLY A 20 -32.40 -7.42 63.02
CA GLY A 20 -32.27 -6.14 63.72
C GLY A 20 -31.69 -4.97 62.91
N PHE A 21 -31.59 -5.06 61.58
CA PHE A 21 -31.25 -3.89 60.75
C PHE A 21 -32.43 -2.93 60.64
N ASP A 22 -32.11 -1.63 60.67
CA ASP A 22 -33.06 -0.59 60.32
C ASP A 22 -33.53 -0.73 58.85
N PRO A 23 -34.83 -0.65 58.55
CA PRO A 23 -35.37 -0.83 57.19
C PRO A 23 -34.77 0.13 56.14
N VAL A 24 -34.43 1.36 56.53
CA VAL A 24 -33.82 2.34 55.60
C VAL A 24 -32.39 1.91 55.26
N TRP A 25 -31.63 1.45 56.26
CA TRP A 25 -30.30 0.88 56.03
C TRP A 25 -30.33 -0.41 55.21
N SER A 26 -31.30 -1.29 55.45
CA SER A 26 -31.50 -2.51 54.65
C SER A 26 -31.72 -2.17 53.18
N GLU A 27 -32.60 -1.23 52.85
CA GLU A 27 -32.80 -0.80 51.47
C GLU A 27 -31.51 -0.23 50.85
N ARG A 28 -30.76 0.60 51.60
CA ARG A 28 -29.47 1.14 51.12
C ARG A 28 -28.46 0.04 50.82
N ILE A 29 -28.33 -0.96 51.68
CA ILE A 29 -27.44 -2.11 51.48
C ILE A 29 -27.89 -2.92 50.25
N PHE A 30 -29.21 -3.13 50.09
CA PHE A 30 -29.76 -3.83 48.94
C PHE A 30 -29.50 -3.11 47.62
N LEU A 31 -29.66 -1.78 47.59
CA LEU A 31 -29.35 -0.94 46.44
C LEU A 31 -27.84 -0.92 46.15
N ALA A 32 -27.00 -0.82 47.19
CA ALA A 32 -25.55 -0.90 47.06
C ALA A 32 -25.05 -2.25 46.53
N SER A 33 -25.85 -3.32 46.69
CA SER A 33 -25.55 -4.65 46.14
C SER A 33 -25.78 -4.77 44.62
N GLN A 34 -26.34 -3.74 43.98
CA GLN A 34 -26.50 -3.71 42.52
C GLN A 34 -25.15 -3.53 41.83
N ARG A 35 -24.88 -4.35 40.81
CA ARG A 35 -23.71 -4.16 39.96
C ARG A 35 -24.04 -3.13 38.88
N LYS A 36 -23.34 -2.01 38.89
CA LYS A 36 -23.34 -1.04 37.79
C LYS A 36 -22.37 -1.51 36.70
N LEU A 37 -22.56 -1.02 35.48
CA LEU A 37 -21.52 -1.10 34.45
C LEU A 37 -20.29 -0.31 34.90
N ASP A 38 -19.12 -0.64 34.38
CA ASP A 38 -17.93 0.18 34.55
C ASP A 38 -18.03 1.47 33.73
N GLY A 39 -17.15 2.44 34.02
CA GLY A 39 -17.17 3.74 33.37
C GLY A 39 -16.98 3.67 31.86
N GLU A 40 -16.09 2.81 31.36
CA GLU A 40 -15.85 2.69 29.92
C GLU A 40 -17.05 2.07 29.19
N ALA A 41 -17.73 1.11 29.82
CA ALA A 41 -18.95 0.52 29.28
C ALA A 41 -20.05 1.56 29.11
N TYR A 42 -20.23 2.46 30.08
CA TYR A 42 -21.15 3.60 29.94
C TYR A 42 -20.73 4.54 28.79
N VAL A 43 -19.43 4.85 28.66
CA VAL A 43 -18.94 5.68 27.55
C VAL A 43 -19.18 5.02 26.19
N ARG A 44 -19.00 3.69 26.07
CA ARG A 44 -19.25 2.96 24.82
C ARG A 44 -20.73 2.99 24.39
N ILE A 45 -21.67 2.81 25.32
CA ILE A 45 -23.11 2.87 24.98
C ILE A 45 -23.55 4.30 24.66
N TRP A 46 -22.98 5.31 25.32
CA TRP A 46 -23.18 6.72 24.99
C TRP A 46 -22.69 7.04 23.57
N ARG A 47 -21.46 6.64 23.22
CA ARG A 47 -20.92 6.84 21.86
C ARG A 47 -21.76 6.18 20.77
N ARG A 48 -22.44 5.08 21.10
CA ARG A 48 -23.35 4.36 20.18
C ARG A 48 -24.74 5.01 20.07
N GLY A 49 -25.04 6.00 20.91
CA GLY A 49 -26.32 6.69 20.92
C GLY A 49 -27.42 6.01 21.72
N GLU A 50 -27.08 5.02 22.56
CA GLU A 50 -28.07 4.29 23.39
C GLU A 50 -28.50 5.08 24.63
N ILE A 51 -27.67 6.05 25.06
CA ILE A 51 -27.96 7.01 26.14
C ILE A 51 -27.45 8.39 25.74
N ASP A 52 -28.06 9.44 26.29
CA ASP A 52 -27.58 10.82 26.11
C ASP A 52 -26.44 11.18 27.09
N GLU A 53 -25.83 12.35 26.89
CA GLU A 53 -24.70 12.80 27.71
C GLU A 53 -25.10 13.10 29.17
N GLN A 54 -26.34 13.56 29.41
CA GLN A 54 -26.85 13.78 30.75
C GLN A 54 -26.90 12.45 31.52
N THR A 55 -27.51 11.43 30.93
CA THR A 55 -27.62 10.08 31.49
C THR A 55 -26.24 9.45 31.72
N LEU A 56 -25.29 9.66 30.78
CA LEU A 56 -23.90 9.24 30.97
C LEU A 56 -23.30 9.89 32.22
N ASN A 57 -23.41 11.21 32.34
CA ASN A 57 -22.82 11.95 33.46
C ASN A 57 -23.45 11.50 34.80
N GLU A 58 -24.77 11.30 34.85
CA GLU A 58 -25.47 10.76 36.04
C GLU A 58 -24.95 9.37 36.44
N HIS A 59 -24.77 8.47 35.47
CA HIS A 59 -24.21 7.14 35.72
C HIS A 59 -22.78 7.21 36.24
N LEU A 60 -21.92 8.03 35.64
CA LEU A 60 -20.51 8.16 36.03
C LEU A 60 -20.34 8.89 37.38
N THR A 61 -21.12 9.92 37.68
CA THR A 61 -21.18 10.52 39.01
C THR A 61 -21.68 9.52 40.04
N GLY A 62 -22.63 8.66 39.66
CA GLY A 62 -23.07 7.54 40.48
C GLY A 62 -22.01 6.43 40.68
N LEU A 63 -20.90 6.46 39.93
CA LEU A 63 -19.69 5.66 40.15
C LEU A 63 -18.60 6.45 40.91
N PHE A 64 -18.94 7.63 41.42
CA PHE A 64 -18.05 8.53 42.16
C PHE A 64 -16.95 9.21 41.33
N PHE A 65 -17.10 9.29 40.01
CA PHE A 65 -16.23 10.13 39.18
C PHE A 65 -16.57 11.62 39.36
N THR A 66 -15.54 12.46 39.46
CA THR A 66 -15.70 13.92 39.38
C THR A 66 -16.00 14.35 37.95
N SER A 67 -16.51 15.58 37.75
CA SER A 67 -16.71 16.11 36.39
C SER A 67 -15.41 16.16 35.57
N GLU A 68 -14.28 16.41 36.24
CA GLU A 68 -12.95 16.38 35.63
C GLU A 68 -12.59 14.95 35.18
N ASP A 69 -12.79 13.96 36.05
CA ASP A 69 -12.52 12.56 35.70
C ASP A 69 -13.46 12.04 34.61
N ILE A 70 -14.70 12.50 34.56
CA ILE A 70 -15.64 12.16 33.47
C ILE A 70 -15.10 12.66 32.13
N HIS A 71 -14.58 13.88 32.09
CA HIS A 71 -13.96 14.43 30.89
C HIS A 71 -12.70 13.63 30.52
N ALA A 72 -11.84 13.34 31.50
CA ALA A 72 -10.63 12.54 31.29
C ALA A 72 -10.95 11.12 30.81
N LEU A 73 -11.99 10.46 31.34
CA LEU A 73 -12.44 9.14 30.95
C LEU A 73 -12.97 9.11 29.51
N LYS A 74 -13.77 10.11 29.12
CA LYS A 74 -14.23 10.28 27.74
C LYS A 74 -13.03 10.38 26.79
N LYS A 75 -11.98 11.11 27.18
CA LYS A 75 -10.77 11.25 26.36
C LYS A 75 -9.91 9.99 26.34
N ALA A 76 -9.69 9.37 27.49
CA ALA A 76 -8.86 8.18 27.65
C ALA A 76 -9.39 6.96 26.87
N THR A 77 -10.71 6.91 26.66
CA THR A 77 -11.35 5.84 25.90
C THR A 77 -11.41 6.12 24.40
N GLU A 78 -11.01 7.31 23.93
CA GLU A 78 -10.89 7.56 22.49
C GLU A 78 -9.82 6.64 21.91
N PHE A 79 -10.11 6.07 20.75
CA PHE A 79 -9.15 5.26 20.03
C PHE A 79 -8.02 6.16 19.53
N PHE A 80 -6.78 5.73 19.78
CA PHE A 80 -5.59 6.36 19.23
C PHE A 80 -4.88 5.36 18.30
N PRO A 81 -4.47 5.77 17.08
CA PRO A 81 -3.77 4.89 16.15
C PRO A 81 -2.53 4.25 16.77
N SER A 82 -2.27 2.99 16.40
CA SER A 82 -1.07 2.30 16.84
C SER A 82 0.19 2.94 16.24
N PRO A 83 1.39 2.71 16.80
CA PRO A 83 2.63 3.18 16.18
C PRO A 83 2.80 2.78 14.71
N ILE A 84 2.32 1.58 14.32
CA ILE A 84 2.35 1.12 12.92
C ILE A 84 1.39 1.90 12.03
N ASP A 85 0.21 2.25 12.53
CA ASP A 85 -0.73 3.11 11.80
C ASP A 85 -0.13 4.50 11.58
N LEU A 86 0.53 5.05 12.59
CA LEU A 86 1.19 6.36 12.48
C LEU A 86 2.32 6.34 11.44
N VAL A 87 3.11 5.26 11.37
CA VAL A 87 4.11 5.05 10.30
C VAL A 87 3.42 4.97 8.95
N ARG A 88 2.33 4.21 8.82
CA ARG A 88 1.56 4.10 7.58
C ARG A 88 1.04 5.46 7.13
N PHE A 89 0.50 6.27 8.04
CA PHE A 89 0.01 7.62 7.73
C PHE A 89 1.15 8.51 7.22
N ALA A 90 2.32 8.45 7.84
CA ALA A 90 3.49 9.20 7.40
C ALA A 90 3.99 8.77 6.02
N VAL A 91 4.11 7.46 5.77
CA VAL A 91 4.58 6.92 4.49
C VAL A 91 3.58 7.19 3.36
N ARG A 92 2.26 7.12 3.66
CA ARG A 92 1.18 7.43 2.71
C ARG A 92 0.89 8.90 2.55
N GLU A 93 1.78 9.78 3.03
CA GLU A 93 1.68 11.24 2.86
C GLU A 93 0.40 11.86 3.45
N VAL A 94 -0.23 11.18 4.41
CA VAL A 94 -1.47 11.64 5.06
C VAL A 94 -1.27 12.93 5.85
N TYR A 95 -0.05 13.17 6.36
CA TYR A 95 0.29 14.37 7.11
C TYR A 95 0.84 15.51 6.23
N ASN A 96 1.09 15.26 4.95
CA ASN A 96 1.53 16.29 4.03
C ASN A 96 0.31 16.86 3.29
N GLU A 97 -0.17 18.03 3.72
CA GLU A 97 -1.39 18.64 3.17
C GLU A 97 -1.34 18.82 1.65
N THR A 98 -0.20 19.25 1.11
CA THR A 98 0.00 19.45 -0.33
C THR A 98 -0.14 18.14 -1.10
N ILE A 99 0.49 17.06 -0.61
CA ILE A 99 0.45 15.77 -1.30
C ILE A 99 -0.92 15.08 -1.09
N ARG A 100 -1.49 15.16 0.11
CA ARG A 100 -2.82 14.64 0.43
C ARG A 100 -3.89 15.24 -0.48
N ALA A 101 -3.82 16.56 -0.71
CA ALA A 101 -4.70 17.25 -1.65
C ALA A 101 -4.41 16.85 -3.10
N ARG A 102 -3.13 16.78 -3.50
CA ARG A 102 -2.73 16.36 -4.85
C ARG A 102 -3.24 14.96 -5.21
N PHE A 103 -3.21 14.04 -4.26
CA PHE A 103 -3.66 12.65 -4.43
C PHE A 103 -5.16 12.46 -4.17
N ASN A 104 -5.89 13.51 -3.79
CA ASN A 104 -7.29 13.43 -3.39
C ASN A 104 -7.56 12.34 -2.34
N LEU A 105 -6.69 12.19 -1.33
CA LEU A 105 -6.81 11.06 -0.39
C LEU A 105 -8.08 11.09 0.48
N ASP A 106 -8.71 12.26 0.61
CA ASP A 106 -9.98 12.44 1.33
C ASP A 106 -11.24 12.23 0.47
N GLU A 107 -11.06 11.96 -0.84
CA GLU A 107 -12.17 11.78 -1.76
C GLU A 107 -13.02 10.56 -1.38
N ASP A 108 -14.31 10.62 -1.72
CA ASP A 108 -15.32 9.59 -1.44
C ASP A 108 -15.55 9.22 0.03
N ILE A 109 -15.03 10.01 0.98
CA ILE A 109 -15.24 9.72 2.40
C ILE A 109 -16.73 9.72 2.76
N SER A 110 -17.21 8.57 3.22
CA SER A 110 -18.62 8.40 3.55
C SER A 110 -18.97 9.06 4.89
N PRO A 111 -20.02 9.89 4.97
CA PRO A 111 -20.54 10.38 6.25
C PRO A 111 -20.95 9.23 7.19
N THR A 112 -21.40 8.09 6.63
CA THR A 112 -21.70 6.89 7.40
C THR A 112 -20.45 6.30 8.04
N TYR A 113 -19.32 6.27 7.31
CA TYR A 113 -18.04 5.82 7.89
C TYR A 113 -17.64 6.68 9.08
N LEU A 114 -17.72 8.01 8.96
CA LEU A 114 -17.39 8.93 10.06
C LEU A 114 -18.31 8.72 11.28
N SER A 115 -19.60 8.54 11.05
CA SER A 115 -20.58 8.23 12.09
C SER A 115 -20.26 6.91 12.80
N GLU A 116 -20.02 5.82 12.07
CA GLU A 116 -19.71 4.51 12.67
C GLU A 116 -18.33 4.49 13.35
N ALA A 117 -17.35 5.21 12.82
CA ALA A 117 -16.05 5.41 13.44
C ALA A 117 -16.17 6.10 14.81
N ALA A 118 -16.98 7.15 14.91
CA ALA A 118 -17.23 7.85 16.17
C ALA A 118 -17.85 6.91 17.23
N LYS A 119 -18.78 6.03 16.82
CA LYS A 119 -19.37 5.00 17.71
C LYS A 119 -18.35 3.98 18.22
N ALA A 120 -17.32 3.69 17.41
CA ALA A 120 -16.19 2.85 17.80
C ALA A 120 -15.17 3.59 18.70
N GLY A 121 -15.35 4.90 18.92
CA GLY A 121 -14.44 5.74 19.70
C GLY A 121 -13.31 6.34 18.88
N LEU A 122 -13.30 6.20 17.55
CA LEU A 122 -12.30 6.80 16.67
C LEU A 122 -12.65 8.27 16.41
N PRO A 123 -11.80 9.23 16.82
CA PRO A 123 -12.04 10.65 16.56
C PRO A 123 -12.08 10.97 15.06
N ASP A 124 -12.84 11.98 14.65
CA ASP A 124 -13.01 12.37 13.23
C ASP A 124 -11.67 12.57 12.51
N THR A 125 -10.72 13.25 13.16
CA THR A 125 -9.37 13.47 12.60
C THR A 125 -8.64 12.16 12.31
N GLN A 126 -8.77 11.16 13.19
CA GLN A 126 -8.13 9.86 13.00
C GLN A 126 -8.88 9.01 11.99
N ALA A 127 -10.22 9.07 11.97
CA ALA A 127 -11.03 8.42 10.94
C ALA A 127 -10.63 8.91 9.54
N ARG A 128 -10.45 10.22 9.36
CA ARG A 128 -9.97 10.79 8.10
C ARG A 128 -8.55 10.35 7.74
N ASN A 129 -7.66 10.16 8.71
CA ASN A 129 -6.31 9.65 8.45
C ASN A 129 -6.30 8.18 8.03
N TYR A 130 -7.15 7.36 8.66
CA TYR A 130 -7.37 5.99 8.23
C TYR A 130 -7.95 5.94 6.81
N TRP A 131 -8.92 6.81 6.50
CA TRP A 131 -9.41 6.95 5.13
C TRP A 131 -8.28 7.36 4.19
N ALA A 132 -7.55 8.43 4.45
CA ALA A 132 -6.48 8.87 3.55
C ALA A 132 -5.39 7.80 3.29
N SER A 133 -5.17 6.85 4.20
CA SER A 133 -4.18 5.77 4.04
C SER A 133 -4.73 4.43 3.50
N HIS A 134 -6.04 4.31 3.29
CA HIS A 134 -6.68 3.03 2.93
C HIS A 134 -6.46 2.61 1.47
N TRP A 135 -6.19 3.57 0.59
CA TRP A 135 -6.15 3.38 -0.85
C TRP A 135 -5.12 2.32 -1.31
N VAL A 136 -5.50 1.55 -2.33
CA VAL A 136 -4.58 0.69 -3.08
C VAL A 136 -3.89 1.56 -4.13
N LEU A 137 -2.57 1.70 -4.01
CA LEU A 137 -1.77 2.48 -4.96
C LEU A 137 -1.40 1.63 -6.19
N PRO A 138 -1.09 2.26 -7.34
CA PRO A 138 -0.50 1.57 -8.48
C PRO A 138 0.74 0.77 -8.07
N SER A 139 0.92 -0.41 -8.67
CA SER A 139 2.14 -1.20 -8.52
C SER A 139 3.35 -0.48 -9.15
N VAL A 140 4.55 -0.90 -8.77
CA VAL A 140 5.81 -0.39 -9.34
C VAL A 140 5.82 -0.50 -10.87
N ASN A 141 5.38 -1.63 -11.44
CA ASN A 141 5.33 -1.81 -12.88
C ASN A 141 4.31 -0.88 -13.56
N GLN A 142 3.16 -0.63 -12.93
CA GLN A 142 2.21 0.37 -13.44
C GLN A 142 2.82 1.78 -13.37
N GLY A 143 3.57 2.09 -12.32
CA GLY A 143 4.36 3.33 -12.22
C GLY A 143 5.34 3.49 -13.38
N PHE A 144 6.09 2.44 -13.72
CA PHE A 144 7.00 2.45 -14.86
C PHE A 144 6.26 2.64 -16.19
N GLU A 145 5.16 1.93 -16.40
CA GLU A 145 4.36 2.10 -17.61
C GLU A 145 3.80 3.51 -17.76
N MET A 146 3.34 4.13 -16.67
CA MET A 146 2.89 5.52 -16.68
C MET A 146 4.04 6.46 -17.04
N LEU A 147 5.23 6.27 -16.45
CA LEU A 147 6.42 7.07 -16.76
C LEU A 147 6.82 6.93 -18.23
N HIS A 148 6.97 5.71 -18.76
CA HIS A 148 7.43 5.49 -20.14
C HIS A 148 6.42 5.96 -21.19
N ARG A 149 5.13 6.07 -20.83
CA ARG A 149 4.08 6.63 -21.69
C ARG A 149 3.95 8.15 -21.56
N GLY A 150 4.74 8.80 -20.71
CA GLY A 150 4.66 10.24 -20.45
C GLY A 150 3.35 10.67 -19.77
N VAL A 151 2.74 9.77 -18.99
CA VAL A 151 1.52 10.06 -18.21
C VAL A 151 1.88 10.73 -16.88
N ILE A 152 3.06 10.42 -16.34
CA ILE A 152 3.62 11.00 -15.13
C ILE A 152 5.09 11.37 -15.36
N GLU A 153 5.62 12.25 -14.51
CA GLU A 153 7.03 12.63 -14.50
C GLU A 153 7.84 11.77 -13.51
N GLU A 154 9.18 11.89 -13.51
CA GLU A 154 10.04 11.12 -12.60
C GLU A 154 9.76 11.40 -11.12
N ASP A 155 9.49 12.66 -10.75
CA ASP A 155 9.16 13.05 -9.38
C ASP A 155 7.88 12.36 -8.87
N ASP A 156 6.94 12.06 -9.78
CA ASP A 156 5.71 11.36 -9.47
C ASP A 156 5.95 9.87 -9.22
N LEU A 157 6.85 9.27 -10.01
CA LEU A 157 7.29 7.91 -9.76
C LEU A 157 8.00 7.82 -8.41
N ASP A 158 8.86 8.78 -8.06
CA ASP A 158 9.56 8.79 -6.78
C ASP A 158 8.61 8.92 -5.60
N LEU A 159 7.59 9.75 -5.75
CA LEU A 159 6.52 9.89 -4.76
C LEU A 159 5.71 8.59 -4.62
N LEU A 160 5.37 7.94 -5.73
CA LEU A 160 4.68 6.64 -5.71
C LEU A 160 5.53 5.57 -5.02
N LEU A 161 6.82 5.45 -5.35
CA LEU A 161 7.73 4.49 -4.72
C LEU A 161 7.88 4.75 -3.22
N LYS A 162 7.88 6.02 -2.80
CA LYS A 162 7.84 6.39 -1.37
C LYS A 162 6.55 5.92 -0.72
N ALA A 163 5.39 6.22 -1.31
CA ALA A 163 4.09 5.87 -0.76
C ALA A 163 3.83 4.35 -0.73
N LEU A 164 4.48 3.59 -1.62
CA LEU A 164 4.53 2.12 -1.59
C LEU A 164 5.43 1.54 -0.50
N ASP A 165 6.07 2.39 0.32
CA ASP A 165 7.02 2.00 1.36
C ASP A 165 8.27 1.26 0.84
N ILE A 166 8.70 1.59 -0.38
CA ILE A 166 9.96 1.05 -0.91
C ILE A 166 11.13 1.74 -0.21
N VAL A 167 12.05 0.96 0.35
CA VAL A 167 13.26 1.48 1.02
C VAL A 167 14.02 2.42 0.08
N PRO A 168 14.45 3.62 0.53
CA PRO A 168 15.09 4.62 -0.33
C PRO A 168 16.23 4.08 -1.20
N PHE A 169 17.06 3.18 -0.65
CA PHE A 169 18.17 2.54 -1.37
C PHE A 169 17.73 1.84 -2.67
N TRP A 170 16.52 1.28 -2.73
CA TRP A 170 16.06 0.53 -3.91
C TRP A 170 15.36 1.40 -4.96
N ARG A 171 14.96 2.64 -4.65
CA ARG A 171 14.11 3.44 -5.54
C ARG A 171 14.81 3.78 -6.85
N ASP A 172 16.02 4.35 -6.76
CA ASP A 172 16.80 4.71 -7.95
C ASP A 172 17.17 3.47 -8.77
N ARG A 173 17.54 2.37 -8.11
CA ARG A 173 17.89 1.10 -8.76
C ARG A 173 16.70 0.50 -9.52
N LEU A 174 15.50 0.56 -8.93
CA LEU A 174 14.27 0.11 -9.57
C LEU A 174 13.94 1.01 -10.78
N LYS A 175 14.13 2.32 -10.66
CA LYS A 175 13.94 3.27 -11.77
C LYS A 175 14.90 2.99 -12.92
N GLU A 176 16.18 2.75 -12.65
CA GLU A 176 17.20 2.43 -13.66
C GLU A 176 16.84 1.19 -14.48
N ILE A 177 16.41 0.11 -13.83
CA ILE A 177 16.02 -1.13 -14.52
C ILE A 177 14.64 -1.07 -15.17
N SER A 178 13.90 0.03 -15.02
CA SER A 178 12.59 0.18 -15.67
C SER A 178 12.75 0.30 -17.19
N TYR A 179 13.85 0.89 -17.66
CA TYR A 179 14.08 1.12 -19.09
C TYR A 179 14.53 -0.16 -19.80
N ARG A 180 14.09 -0.31 -21.05
CA ARG A 180 14.44 -1.48 -21.84
C ARG A 180 15.90 -1.41 -22.30
N PRO A 181 16.71 -2.47 -22.09
CA PRO A 181 18.01 -2.57 -22.73
C PRO A 181 17.85 -2.73 -24.24
N TYR A 182 18.92 -2.44 -24.99
CA TYR A 182 18.94 -2.67 -26.44
C TYR A 182 18.67 -4.14 -26.77
N THR A 183 17.87 -4.40 -27.81
CA THR A 183 17.65 -5.78 -28.25
C THR A 183 18.90 -6.34 -28.92
N ARG A 184 19.09 -7.66 -28.90
CA ARG A 184 20.22 -8.32 -29.59
C ARG A 184 20.30 -7.97 -31.08
N VAL A 185 19.15 -7.72 -31.72
CA VAL A 185 19.08 -7.35 -33.13
C VAL A 185 19.58 -5.92 -33.33
N ASP A 186 19.13 -5.00 -32.47
CA ASP A 186 19.52 -3.60 -32.55
C ASP A 186 20.99 -3.42 -32.18
N VAL A 187 21.50 -4.12 -31.16
CA VAL A 187 22.94 -4.14 -30.83
C VAL A 187 23.79 -4.49 -32.06
N ARG A 188 23.42 -5.52 -32.82
CA ARG A 188 24.15 -5.89 -34.05
C ARG A 188 24.07 -4.82 -35.13
N ARG A 189 22.88 -4.25 -35.37
CA ARG A 189 22.65 -3.20 -36.37
C ARG A 189 23.41 -1.93 -36.01
N MET A 190 23.34 -1.51 -34.75
CA MET A 190 24.03 -0.33 -34.23
C MET A 190 25.55 -0.49 -34.33
N HIS A 191 26.08 -1.68 -34.02
CA HIS A 191 27.50 -1.96 -34.27
C HIS A 191 27.86 -1.86 -35.76
N LYS A 192 27.06 -2.45 -36.66
CA LYS A 192 27.29 -2.37 -38.11
C LYS A 192 27.31 -0.93 -38.62
N LEU A 193 26.47 -0.07 -38.04
CA LEU A 193 26.37 1.36 -38.36
C LEU A 193 27.44 2.21 -37.65
N GLY A 194 28.32 1.62 -36.83
CA GLY A 194 29.34 2.33 -36.08
C GLY A 194 28.81 3.14 -34.89
N ILE A 195 27.55 2.93 -34.48
CA ILE A 195 26.92 3.60 -33.33
C ILE A 195 27.45 3.02 -32.01
N LEU A 196 27.62 1.69 -31.94
CA LEU A 196 28.22 1.02 -30.79
C LEU A 196 29.63 0.55 -31.11
N THR A 197 30.56 0.84 -30.20
CA THR A 197 31.89 0.21 -30.18
C THR A 197 31.82 -1.24 -29.73
N THR A 198 32.86 -2.03 -29.99
CA THR A 198 32.96 -3.42 -29.51
C THR A 198 32.76 -3.56 -28.01
N GLY A 199 33.33 -2.65 -27.20
CA GLY A 199 33.14 -2.67 -25.74
C GLY A 199 31.69 -2.41 -25.33
N GLN A 200 31.01 -1.47 -26.01
CA GLN A 200 29.60 -1.18 -25.75
C GLN A 200 28.67 -2.32 -26.21
N VAL A 201 29.07 -3.12 -27.21
CA VAL A 201 28.34 -4.34 -27.59
C VAL A 201 28.35 -5.36 -26.46
N ASP A 202 29.50 -5.57 -25.79
CA ASP A 202 29.59 -6.46 -24.63
C ASP A 202 28.70 -5.98 -23.49
N THR A 203 28.78 -4.69 -23.13
CA THR A 203 27.92 -4.08 -22.11
C THR A 203 26.43 -4.26 -22.44
N ALA A 204 26.01 -3.98 -23.68
CA ALA A 204 24.61 -4.11 -24.07
C ALA A 204 24.09 -5.56 -23.98
N TYR A 205 24.96 -6.56 -24.20
CA TYR A 205 24.60 -7.95 -23.95
C TYR A 205 24.50 -8.28 -22.45
N ARG A 206 25.37 -7.71 -21.60
CA ARG A 206 25.23 -7.85 -20.14
C ARG A 206 23.94 -7.22 -19.61
N ASP A 207 23.54 -6.08 -20.15
CA ASP A 207 22.27 -5.41 -19.78
C ASP A 207 21.04 -6.27 -20.10
N LEU A 208 21.15 -7.19 -21.07
CA LEU A 208 20.13 -8.21 -21.36
C LEU A 208 20.14 -9.40 -20.39
N GLY A 209 21.07 -9.43 -19.43
CA GLY A 209 21.24 -10.49 -18.44
C GLY A 209 22.16 -11.63 -18.87
N TYR A 210 22.94 -11.47 -19.95
CA TYR A 210 23.98 -12.45 -20.27
C TYR A 210 25.12 -12.37 -19.24
N ASP A 211 25.62 -13.54 -18.82
CA ASP A 211 26.87 -13.63 -18.07
C ASP A 211 28.08 -13.22 -18.95
N ALA A 212 29.24 -13.05 -18.31
CA ALA A 212 30.45 -12.55 -18.99
C ALA A 212 30.88 -13.40 -20.19
N GLU A 213 30.82 -14.73 -20.08
CA GLU A 213 31.21 -15.63 -21.18
C GLU A 213 30.24 -15.52 -22.36
N LYS A 214 28.93 -15.51 -22.07
CA LYS A 214 27.90 -15.39 -23.12
C LYS A 214 27.93 -14.01 -23.77
N ALA A 215 28.14 -12.95 -23.00
CA ALA A 215 28.29 -11.60 -23.54
C ALA A 215 29.51 -11.49 -24.48
N GLU A 216 30.65 -12.06 -24.09
CA GLU A 216 31.85 -12.09 -24.92
C GLU A 216 31.62 -12.88 -26.21
N ASN A 217 31.01 -14.07 -26.12
CA ASN A 217 30.68 -14.89 -27.28
C ASN A 217 29.69 -14.19 -28.22
N MET A 218 28.67 -13.52 -27.68
CA MET A 218 27.72 -12.72 -28.47
C MET A 218 28.39 -11.52 -29.14
N THR A 219 29.36 -10.90 -28.47
CA THR A 219 30.18 -9.82 -29.04
C THR A 219 31.01 -10.33 -30.21
N ARG A 220 31.75 -11.43 -30.03
CA ARG A 220 32.52 -12.08 -31.11
C ARG A 220 31.64 -12.47 -32.30
N PHE A 221 30.47 -13.06 -32.02
CA PHE A 221 29.49 -13.36 -33.04
C PHE A 221 29.04 -12.11 -33.80
N THR A 222 28.76 -11.01 -33.10
CA THR A 222 28.33 -9.74 -33.71
C THR A 222 29.40 -9.15 -34.62
N LEU A 223 30.67 -9.18 -34.19
CA LEU A 223 31.80 -8.74 -35.00
C LEU A 223 31.91 -9.56 -36.28
N ALA A 224 31.96 -10.89 -36.14
CA ALA A 224 32.07 -11.81 -37.28
C ALA A 224 30.89 -11.65 -38.24
N TYR A 225 29.67 -11.61 -37.73
CA TYR A 225 28.44 -11.46 -38.52
C TYR A 225 28.42 -10.14 -39.31
N ASN A 226 28.95 -9.06 -38.73
CA ASN A 226 29.00 -7.75 -39.39
C ASN A 226 30.18 -7.62 -40.37
N THR A 227 31.29 -8.34 -40.16
CA THR A 227 32.36 -8.46 -41.15
C THR A 227 31.94 -9.29 -42.36
N ASP A 228 31.03 -10.25 -42.16
CA ASP A 228 30.54 -11.15 -43.20
C ASP A 228 29.41 -10.53 -44.06
N SER A 229 29.19 -9.21 -43.93
CA SER A 229 28.08 -8.58 -44.62
C SER A 229 28.38 -8.27 -46.10
N ASP A 230 27.72 -9.08 -46.94
CA ASP A 230 27.23 -8.81 -48.30
C ASP A 230 28.24 -8.68 -49.45
N THR A 231 28.55 -9.81 -50.10
CA THR A 231 28.75 -9.78 -51.57
C THR A 231 27.46 -9.42 -52.32
N GLY A 232 26.31 -9.33 -51.64
CA GLY A 232 24.99 -9.13 -52.26
C GLY A 232 24.52 -10.33 -53.10
N VAL A 233 25.30 -11.40 -53.12
CA VAL A 233 25.05 -12.59 -53.94
C VAL A 233 24.21 -13.58 -53.13
N THR A 234 22.90 -13.30 -53.08
CA THR A 234 21.93 -14.31 -52.61
C THR A 234 21.74 -15.37 -53.68
N ARG A 235 21.42 -16.62 -53.30
CA ARG A 235 21.07 -17.69 -54.26
C ARG A 235 20.00 -17.23 -55.26
N SER A 236 19.05 -16.43 -54.79
CA SER A 236 18.00 -15.80 -55.60
C SER A 236 18.55 -14.79 -56.61
N ASN A 237 19.49 -13.94 -56.22
CA ASN A 237 20.16 -12.99 -57.12
C ASN A 237 21.03 -13.72 -58.16
N VAL A 238 21.72 -14.80 -57.78
CA VAL A 238 22.49 -15.66 -58.70
C VAL A 238 21.56 -16.30 -59.73
N ILE A 239 20.45 -16.91 -59.30
CA ILE A 239 19.49 -17.54 -60.21
C ILE A 239 18.82 -16.51 -61.13
N LYS A 240 18.48 -15.32 -60.61
CA LYS A 240 17.90 -14.24 -61.41
C LYS A 240 18.89 -13.72 -62.45
N ALA A 241 20.15 -13.51 -62.07
CA ALA A 241 21.20 -13.07 -62.97
C ALA A 241 21.51 -14.11 -64.07
N TYR A 242 21.47 -15.41 -63.74
CA TYR A 242 21.56 -16.48 -64.73
C TYR A 242 20.37 -16.49 -65.70
N LYS A 243 19.12 -16.37 -65.19
CA LYS A 243 17.92 -16.28 -66.03
C LYS A 243 17.91 -15.04 -66.95
N MET A 244 18.56 -13.96 -66.54
CA MET A 244 18.76 -12.75 -67.34
C MET A 244 19.93 -12.87 -68.34
N GLY A 245 20.61 -14.02 -68.38
CA GLY A 245 21.70 -14.28 -69.34
C GLY A 245 23.03 -13.60 -69.00
N LEU A 246 23.20 -13.07 -67.78
CA LEU A 246 24.40 -12.32 -67.39
C LEU A 246 25.65 -13.21 -67.26
N PHE A 247 25.47 -14.53 -67.12
CA PHE A 247 26.55 -15.51 -67.16
C PHE A 247 26.01 -16.91 -67.50
N GLY A 248 26.89 -17.80 -67.97
CA GLY A 248 26.52 -19.16 -68.39
C GLY A 248 26.50 -20.19 -67.27
N THR A 249 26.04 -21.40 -67.62
CA THR A 249 25.84 -22.56 -66.72
C THR A 249 27.08 -22.97 -65.94
N ALA A 250 28.28 -22.78 -66.52
CA ALA A 250 29.54 -23.07 -65.87
C ALA A 250 29.75 -22.19 -64.62
N ARG A 251 29.50 -20.88 -64.74
CA ARG A 251 29.67 -19.91 -63.63
C ARG A 251 28.55 -20.02 -62.59
N LEU A 252 27.35 -20.45 -63.01
CA LEU A 252 26.25 -20.79 -62.10
C LEU A 252 26.62 -21.93 -61.15
N ARG A 253 27.24 -23.01 -61.66
CA ARG A 253 27.64 -24.17 -60.85
C ARG A 253 28.67 -23.79 -59.78
N THR A 254 29.62 -22.91 -60.11
CA THR A 254 30.64 -22.42 -59.18
C THR A 254 30.07 -21.48 -58.09
N LEU A 255 29.00 -20.74 -58.39
CA LEU A 255 28.37 -19.79 -57.45
C LEU A 255 27.30 -20.44 -56.55
N LEU A 256 26.94 -21.71 -56.80
CA LEU A 256 25.88 -22.44 -56.10
C LEU A 256 26.37 -23.70 -55.37
N SER A 257 27.66 -24.03 -55.48
CA SER A 257 28.38 -25.07 -54.73
C SER A 257 28.90 -24.53 -53.42
#